data_AF-A0A369QFS8-F1
#
_entry.id   AF-A0A369QFS8-F1
#
_cell.length_a   1.000
_cell.length_b   1.000
_cell.length_c   1.000
_cell.angle_alpha   90.00
_cell.angle_beta   90.00
_cell.angle_gamma   90.00
#
_symmetry.space_group_name_H-M   'P 1'
#
loop_
_entity.id
_entity.type
_entity.pdbx_description
1 polymer ?
#
loop_
_entity_poly.entity_id
_entity_poly.type
_entity_poly.pdbx_seq_one_letter_code
_entity_poly.pdbx_strand_id
1 'polypeptide(L)'
;MDKIKLWLDSETKDYQEGILLLEKATKNRTLVSNLRRKENNANTAKLAYELGKIYATARIEAEANENPQISFVAIDEANQLNQEPLKLEQPVPNFPPGTPATGQNPEPPKEPEKVDAGTLAALQTIDQENRTLSLEEVDKKMQSLFNEKAMLSNTLADLATDEERAQTVKAIADKQEHYNQLAQAKQYFQEHGKFPEAEPVPNAENTEDKATLIEVRNRLRSSVSKAKKALEAKPDDVTKQEKLAKLEIELNAVEAKIKLVG
;
A
#
# COMPACT_ATOMS: atom_id res chain seq x y z
N MET A 1 5.21 19.43 30.98
CA MET A 1 6.05 18.59 30.10
C MET A 1 7.21 17.95 30.86
N ASP A 2 7.77 18.64 31.86
CA ASP A 2 8.90 18.17 32.68
C ASP A 2 8.72 16.79 33.33
N LYS A 3 7.48 16.42 33.67
CA LYS A 3 7.17 15.10 34.23
C LYS A 3 7.40 13.95 33.24
N ILE A 4 7.19 14.18 31.94
CA ILE A 4 7.45 13.16 30.90
C ILE A 4 8.97 12.94 30.77
N LYS A 5 9.75 14.03 30.75
CA LYS A 5 11.22 13.95 30.73
C LYS A 5 11.76 13.20 31.95
N LEU A 6 11.32 13.61 33.14
CA LEU A 6 11.74 12.96 34.39
C LEU A 6 11.43 11.46 34.40
N TRP A 7 10.27 11.08 33.87
CA TRP A 7 9.90 9.67 33.74
C TRP A 7 10.75 8.92 32.70
N LEU A 8 11.06 9.55 31.55
CA LEU A 8 11.91 8.96 30.50
C LEU A 8 13.36 8.74 30.99
N ASP A 9 13.87 9.67 31.79
CA ASP A 9 15.23 9.64 32.37
C ASP A 9 15.31 8.76 33.64
N SER A 10 14.16 8.37 34.21
CA SER A 10 14.11 7.49 35.38
C SER A 10 14.62 6.09 35.06
N GLU A 11 15.37 5.50 35.98
CA GLU A 11 15.87 4.12 35.86
C GLU A 11 14.75 3.10 36.09
N THR A 12 13.79 3.40 36.98
CA THR A 12 12.73 2.46 37.37
C THR A 12 11.53 2.46 36.43
N LYS A 13 11.32 3.55 35.67
CA LYS A 13 10.22 3.74 34.69
C LYS A 13 8.88 3.14 35.14
N ASP A 14 8.35 3.61 36.28
CA ASP A 14 7.09 3.11 36.83
C ASP A 14 5.99 3.10 35.76
N TYR A 15 5.49 1.92 35.46
CA TYR A 15 4.61 1.72 34.31
C TYR A 15 3.28 2.47 34.47
N GLN A 16 2.71 2.48 35.69
CA GLN A 16 1.43 3.11 35.96
C GLN A 16 1.53 4.64 35.89
N GLU A 17 2.62 5.21 36.40
CA GLU A 17 2.91 6.63 36.26
C GLU A 17 3.03 7.01 34.77
N GLY A 18 3.74 6.22 33.97
CA GLY A 18 3.87 6.45 32.53
C GLY A 18 2.52 6.43 31.81
N ILE A 19 1.62 5.51 32.16
CA ILE A 19 0.26 5.47 31.60
C ILE A 19 -0.53 6.74 31.95
N LEU A 20 -0.45 7.21 33.19
CA LEU A 20 -1.12 8.46 33.61
C LEU A 20 -0.56 9.69 32.89
N LEU A 21 0.75 9.72 32.64
CA LEU A 21 1.39 10.78 31.86
C LEU A 21 0.92 10.74 30.40
N LEU A 22 0.87 9.54 29.80
CA LEU A 22 0.41 9.36 28.43
C LEU A 22 -1.06 9.76 28.29
N GLU A 23 -1.92 9.33 29.21
CA GLU A 23 -3.36 9.62 29.21
C GLU A 23 -3.69 11.12 29.27
N LYS A 24 -2.83 11.90 29.95
CA LYS A 24 -2.94 13.36 30.02
C LYS A 24 -2.43 14.05 28.75
N ALA A 25 -1.46 13.45 28.07
CA ALA A 25 -0.76 14.08 26.97
C ALA A 25 -1.30 13.68 25.58
N THR A 26 -1.94 12.52 25.44
CA THR A 26 -2.52 12.05 24.17
C THR A 26 -4.04 12.05 24.18
N LYS A 27 -4.63 12.32 23.01
CA LYS A 27 -6.07 12.12 22.77
C LYS A 27 -6.40 10.68 22.33
N ASN A 28 -5.40 9.85 22.01
CA ASN A 28 -5.62 8.47 21.58
C ASN A 28 -5.97 7.56 22.78
N ARG A 29 -7.27 7.46 23.08
CA ARG A 29 -7.79 6.64 24.19
C ARG A 29 -7.60 5.13 23.96
N THR A 30 -7.63 4.69 22.71
CA THR A 30 -7.44 3.28 22.34
C THR A 30 -6.03 2.81 22.71
N LEU A 31 -5.00 3.62 22.40
CA LEU A 31 -3.62 3.34 22.78
C LEU A 31 -3.47 3.20 24.30
N VAL A 32 -4.00 4.16 25.06
CA VAL A 32 -3.95 4.14 26.54
C VAL A 32 -4.65 2.90 27.08
N SER A 33 -5.84 2.56 26.56
CA SER A 33 -6.59 1.37 26.97
C SER A 33 -5.81 0.09 26.69
N ASN A 34 -5.21 -0.03 25.50
CA ASN A 34 -4.42 -1.20 25.13
C ASN A 34 -3.20 -1.39 26.01
N LEU A 35 -2.46 -0.32 26.31
CA LEU A 35 -1.30 -0.37 27.19
C LEU A 35 -1.72 -0.70 28.64
N ARG A 36 -2.83 -0.14 29.12
CA ARG A 36 -3.35 -0.39 30.48
C ARG A 36 -3.76 -1.86 30.74
N ARG A 37 -4.04 -2.65 29.69
CA ARG A 37 -4.49 -4.06 29.84
C ARG A 37 -3.46 -4.98 30.49
N LYS A 38 -2.17 -4.81 30.16
CA LYS A 38 -1.12 -5.72 30.63
C LYS A 38 0.23 -5.01 30.66
N GLU A 39 0.85 -5.01 31.83
CA GLU A 39 2.25 -4.61 31.97
C GLU A 39 3.16 -5.73 31.49
N ASN A 40 4.05 -5.40 30.55
CA ASN A 40 5.10 -6.28 30.05
C ASN A 40 6.17 -5.44 29.32
N ASN A 41 7.36 -6.00 29.09
CA ASN A 41 8.49 -5.29 28.51
C ASN A 41 8.17 -4.64 27.15
N ALA A 42 7.40 -5.30 26.28
CA ALA A 42 7.02 -4.75 24.98
C ALA A 42 6.11 -3.51 25.14
N ASN A 43 5.15 -3.59 26.05
CA ASN A 43 4.26 -2.47 26.37
C ASN A 43 4.99 -1.34 27.10
N THR A 44 5.98 -1.64 27.95
CA THR A 44 6.84 -0.64 28.60
C THR A 44 7.70 0.10 27.57
N ALA A 45 8.31 -0.63 26.63
CA ALA A 45 9.07 -0.03 25.53
C ALA A 45 8.16 0.83 24.63
N LYS A 46 6.96 0.35 24.31
CA LYS A 46 5.98 1.11 23.53
C LYS A 46 5.53 2.37 24.26
N LEU A 47 5.26 2.29 25.56
CA LEU A 47 4.90 3.44 26.39
C LEU A 47 6.01 4.50 26.38
N ALA A 48 7.26 4.09 26.56
CA ALA A 48 8.40 5.00 26.51
C ALA A 48 8.57 5.66 25.14
N TYR A 49 8.39 4.90 24.06
CA TYR A 49 8.42 5.44 22.70
C TYR A 49 7.34 6.51 22.47
N GLU A 50 6.09 6.25 22.88
CA GLU A 50 4.99 7.19 22.70
C GLU A 50 5.17 8.47 23.52
N LEU A 51 5.64 8.35 24.77
CA LEU A 51 6.00 9.49 25.61
C LEU A 51 7.18 10.29 25.05
N GLY A 52 8.19 9.61 24.51
CA GLY A 52 9.34 10.23 23.85
C GLY A 52 8.93 11.08 22.65
N LYS A 53 8.03 10.58 21.80
CA LYS A 53 7.48 11.36 20.68
C LYS A 53 6.78 12.63 21.15
N ILE A 54 5.89 12.50 22.14
CA ILE A 54 5.15 13.64 22.68
C ILE A 54 6.10 14.70 23.23
N TYR A 55 7.14 14.28 23.96
CA TYR A 55 8.15 15.19 24.50
C TYR A 55 8.94 15.89 23.38
N ALA A 56 9.36 15.16 22.34
CA ALA A 56 10.07 15.73 21.20
C ALA A 56 9.23 16.79 20.47
N THR A 57 7.97 16.49 20.16
CA THR A 57 7.06 17.44 19.50
C THR A 57 6.87 18.70 20.34
N ALA A 58 6.61 18.55 21.65
CA ALA A 58 6.40 19.68 22.53
C ALA A 58 7.65 20.57 22.67
N ARG A 59 8.83 19.98 22.62
CA ARG A 59 10.09 20.72 22.64
C ARG A 59 10.27 21.54 21.36
N ILE A 60 9.99 20.96 20.19
CA ILE A 60 10.05 21.67 18.91
C ILE A 60 9.05 22.83 18.89
N GLU A 61 7.83 22.63 19.38
CA GLU A 61 6.82 23.69 19.49
C GLU A 61 7.26 24.82 20.43
N ALA A 62 7.92 24.49 21.54
CA ALA A 62 8.47 25.48 22.46
C ALA A 62 9.61 26.28 21.83
N GLU A 63 10.58 25.60 21.19
CA GLU A 63 11.70 26.25 20.50
C GLU A 63 11.24 27.13 19.33
N ALA A 64 10.21 26.69 18.58
CA ALA A 64 9.61 27.47 17.50
C ALA A 64 8.89 28.74 17.99
N ASN A 65 8.28 28.70 19.17
CA ASN A 65 7.64 29.87 19.80
C ASN A 65 8.67 30.87 20.36
N GLU A 66 9.87 30.41 20.75
CA GLU A 66 10.93 31.28 21.26
C GLU A 66 11.78 31.92 20.15
N ASN A 67 11.85 31.33 18.95
CA ASN A 67 12.61 31.89 17.82
C ASN A 67 11.93 31.65 16.45
N PRO A 68 11.08 32.58 15.96
CA PRO A 68 10.27 32.38 14.76
C PRO A 68 11.04 32.41 13.43
N GLN A 69 12.38 32.49 13.42
CA GLN A 69 13.18 32.58 12.18
C GLN A 69 13.81 31.26 11.70
N ILE A 70 13.58 30.12 12.36
CA ILE A 70 14.16 28.84 11.93
C ILE A 70 13.03 27.82 11.65
N SER A 71 12.54 27.76 10.41
CA SER A 71 11.65 26.68 9.98
C SER A 71 11.91 26.26 8.53
N PHE A 72 12.89 25.36 8.31
CA PHE A 72 12.83 24.44 7.16
C PHE A 72 13.75 23.20 7.20
N VAL A 73 14.72 23.06 8.13
CA VAL A 73 15.76 22.01 7.99
C VAL A 73 15.72 20.88 9.04
N ALA A 74 14.94 20.98 10.10
CA ALA A 74 15.10 20.11 11.28
C ALA A 74 14.26 18.80 11.31
N ILE A 75 13.72 18.31 10.18
CA ILE A 75 12.88 17.09 10.18
C ILE A 75 13.69 15.82 9.85
N ASP A 76 14.81 15.92 9.12
CA ASP A 76 15.59 14.72 8.71
C ASP A 76 16.63 14.25 9.75
N GLU A 77 17.09 15.14 10.64
CA GLU A 77 18.22 14.83 11.53
C GLU A 77 17.79 14.03 12.80
N ALA A 78 16.52 14.05 13.17
CA ALA A 78 16.00 13.31 14.32
C ALA A 78 15.81 11.79 14.07
N ASN A 79 15.78 11.35 12.81
CA ASN A 79 15.64 9.93 12.45
C ASN A 79 16.97 9.16 12.44
N GLN A 80 18.12 9.84 12.49
CA GLN A 80 19.44 9.18 12.39
C GLN A 80 20.12 8.91 13.74
N LEU A 81 19.68 9.50 14.86
CA LEU A 81 20.44 9.46 16.12
C LEU A 81 20.13 8.29 17.08
N ASN A 82 19.29 7.32 16.70
CA ASN A 82 18.88 6.21 17.58
C ASN A 82 19.24 4.79 17.08
N GLN A 83 20.27 4.67 16.24
CA GLN A 83 20.87 3.38 15.89
C GLN A 83 22.28 3.25 16.47
N GLU A 84 22.39 3.11 17.79
CA GLU A 84 23.56 2.43 18.37
C GLU A 84 23.29 0.92 18.41
N PRO A 85 24.19 0.07 17.84
CA PRO A 85 24.02 -1.37 17.91
C PRO A 85 24.43 -1.90 19.30
N LEU A 86 23.46 -2.36 20.08
CA LEU A 86 23.70 -3.19 21.26
C LEU A 86 24.35 -4.51 20.82
N LYS A 87 25.66 -4.65 21.06
CA LYS A 87 26.33 -5.96 21.11
C LYS A 87 25.90 -6.68 22.38
N LEU A 88 25.00 -7.65 22.26
CA LEU A 88 24.86 -8.73 23.24
C LEU A 88 25.31 -10.05 22.61
N GLU A 89 26.49 -10.51 22.99
CA GLU A 89 26.78 -11.95 22.99
C GLU A 89 25.90 -12.59 24.05
N GLN A 90 25.15 -13.64 23.71
CA GLN A 90 24.80 -14.80 24.58
C GLN A 90 24.10 -15.90 23.74
N PRO A 91 24.15 -17.17 24.21
CA PRO A 91 24.12 -18.35 23.35
C PRO A 91 22.71 -18.81 22.97
N VAL A 92 22.63 -19.47 21.82
CA VAL A 92 21.41 -20.04 21.22
C VAL A 92 20.85 -21.17 22.09
N PRO A 93 19.59 -21.10 22.56
CA PRO A 93 18.84 -22.27 22.99
C PRO A 93 18.02 -22.82 21.83
N ASN A 94 18.27 -24.08 21.50
CA ASN A 94 17.52 -24.88 20.54
C ASN A 94 16.19 -25.33 21.18
N PHE A 95 15.03 -24.92 20.63
CA PHE A 95 13.72 -25.51 20.92
C PHE A 95 12.77 -25.47 19.69
N PRO A 96 11.83 -26.44 19.60
CA PRO A 96 11.21 -26.95 18.36
C PRO A 96 9.97 -26.16 17.88
N PRO A 97 9.41 -26.47 16.68
CA PRO A 97 8.37 -25.64 16.07
C PRO A 97 6.98 -25.96 16.63
N GLY A 98 6.21 -24.91 16.93
CA GLY A 98 4.80 -25.00 17.33
C GLY A 98 4.13 -23.62 17.35
N THR A 99 3.39 -23.32 16.29
CA THR A 99 2.44 -22.21 16.09
C THR A 99 1.18 -22.34 16.98
N PRO A 100 0.19 -21.42 16.96
CA PRO A 100 0.18 -19.97 16.67
C PRO A 100 -0.65 -19.15 17.70
N ALA A 101 -0.57 -17.81 17.67
CA ALA A 101 -1.72 -16.86 17.75
C ALA A 101 -1.27 -15.44 18.14
N THR A 102 -1.14 -14.56 17.14
CA THR A 102 -1.13 -13.10 17.36
C THR A 102 -2.28 -12.51 16.57
N GLY A 103 -3.35 -12.14 17.27
CA GLY A 103 -4.37 -11.24 16.76
C GLY A 103 -3.87 -9.80 16.86
N GLN A 104 -3.80 -9.12 15.71
CA GLN A 104 -3.85 -7.67 15.65
C GLN A 104 -5.10 -7.27 14.85
N ASN A 105 -5.93 -6.48 15.50
CA ASN A 105 -7.13 -5.87 14.96
C ASN A 105 -6.72 -4.51 14.32
N PRO A 106 -7.02 -4.25 13.04
CA PRO A 106 -6.69 -2.98 12.40
C PRO A 106 -7.64 -1.85 12.81
N GLU A 107 -7.06 -0.63 12.88
CA GLU A 107 -7.74 0.65 13.12
C GLU A 107 -8.61 1.05 11.91
N PRO A 108 -9.82 1.60 12.12
CA PRO A 108 -10.77 1.93 11.04
C PRO A 108 -10.34 3.17 10.23
N PRO A 109 -10.56 3.19 8.91
CA PRO A 109 -10.29 4.35 8.08
C PRO A 109 -11.41 5.40 8.20
N LYS A 110 -10.97 6.64 7.99
CA LYS A 110 -11.72 7.90 8.08
C LYS A 110 -12.94 7.94 7.15
N GLU A 111 -13.97 8.66 7.60
CA GLU A 111 -15.20 8.96 6.86
C GLU A 111 -14.94 9.62 5.49
N PRO A 112 -15.77 9.33 4.47
CA PRO A 112 -15.52 9.72 3.10
C PRO A 112 -15.93 11.17 2.80
N GLU A 113 -15.01 11.87 2.16
CA GLU A 113 -15.32 13.00 1.28
C GLU A 113 -16.19 12.51 0.11
N LYS A 114 -17.17 13.34 -0.27
CA LYS A 114 -18.18 13.04 -1.29
C LYS A 114 -17.53 12.67 -2.62
N VAL A 115 -17.74 11.45 -3.09
CA VAL A 115 -17.25 10.97 -4.39
C VAL A 115 -18.27 11.25 -5.50
N ASP A 116 -17.76 11.94 -6.51
CA ASP A 116 -18.36 12.26 -7.79
C ASP A 116 -18.56 11.00 -8.66
N ALA A 117 -19.44 11.06 -9.65
CA ALA A 117 -19.94 9.93 -10.44
C ALA A 117 -18.89 9.18 -11.30
N GLY A 118 -17.60 9.53 -11.17
CA GLY A 118 -16.48 8.93 -11.93
C GLY A 118 -15.79 7.73 -11.29
N THR A 119 -16.06 7.39 -10.02
CA THR A 119 -15.32 6.33 -9.29
C THR A 119 -15.93 4.91 -9.45
N LEU A 120 -17.08 4.78 -10.11
CA LEU A 120 -17.79 3.50 -10.29
C LEU A 120 -17.17 2.55 -11.34
N ALA A 121 -16.25 3.03 -12.19
CA ALA A 121 -15.68 2.23 -13.28
C ALA A 121 -14.52 1.30 -12.85
N ALA A 122 -13.90 1.52 -11.68
CA ALA A 122 -12.70 0.78 -11.24
C ALA A 122 -12.99 -0.49 -10.41
N LEU A 123 -14.26 -0.84 -10.20
CA LEU A 123 -14.69 -2.02 -9.41
C LEU A 123 -14.92 -3.29 -10.28
N GLN A 124 -14.61 -3.24 -11.58
CA GLN A 124 -15.09 -4.21 -12.56
C GLN A 124 -14.10 -5.32 -12.94
N THR A 125 -12.92 -5.39 -12.31
CA THR A 125 -11.96 -6.50 -12.51
C THR A 125 -12.02 -7.54 -11.39
N ILE A 126 -13.20 -7.72 -10.79
CA ILE A 126 -13.45 -8.83 -9.90
C ILE A 126 -14.02 -9.98 -10.72
N ASP A 127 -13.17 -10.98 -10.91
CA ASP A 127 -13.47 -12.27 -11.49
C ASP A 127 -14.80 -12.84 -10.97
N GLN A 128 -15.48 -13.60 -11.82
CA GLN A 128 -16.79 -14.22 -11.54
C GLN A 128 -16.82 -15.09 -10.26
N GLU A 129 -15.66 -15.41 -9.69
CA GLU A 129 -15.46 -16.18 -8.46
C GLU A 129 -15.97 -15.50 -7.17
N ASN A 130 -16.16 -14.18 -7.15
CA ASN A 130 -16.58 -13.50 -5.91
C ASN A 130 -18.10 -13.44 -5.68
N ARG A 131 -18.93 -13.95 -6.60
CA ARG A 131 -20.41 -13.88 -6.51
C ARG A 131 -21.02 -14.75 -5.41
N THR A 132 -20.28 -15.71 -4.87
CA THR A 132 -20.77 -16.65 -3.84
C THR A 132 -19.98 -16.59 -2.53
N LEU A 133 -19.07 -15.63 -2.38
CA LEU A 133 -18.23 -15.58 -1.18
C LEU A 133 -19.04 -15.14 0.02
N SER A 134 -19.03 -15.97 1.04
CA SER A 134 -19.44 -15.61 2.39
C SER A 134 -18.50 -14.52 2.96
N LEU A 135 -19.00 -13.76 3.95
CA LEU A 135 -18.19 -12.77 4.69
C LEU A 135 -16.91 -13.39 5.27
N GLU A 136 -16.97 -14.65 5.69
CA GLU A 136 -15.83 -15.39 6.22
C GLU A 136 -14.76 -15.64 5.15
N GLU A 137 -15.15 -15.90 3.91
CA GLU A 137 -14.19 -16.08 2.81
C GLU A 137 -13.57 -14.75 2.37
N VAL A 138 -14.33 -13.65 2.42
CA VAL A 138 -13.78 -12.30 2.21
C VAL A 138 -12.69 -12.01 3.25
N ASP A 139 -12.94 -12.33 4.53
CA ASP A 139 -11.96 -12.15 5.60
C ASP A 139 -10.72 -13.02 5.40
N LYS A 140 -10.89 -14.29 5.01
CA LYS A 140 -9.76 -15.18 4.67
C LYS A 140 -8.94 -14.63 3.50
N LYS A 141 -9.58 -14.14 2.43
CA LYS A 141 -8.90 -13.54 1.28
C LYS A 141 -8.15 -12.26 1.66
N MET A 142 -8.78 -11.38 2.43
CA MET A 142 -8.14 -10.16 2.94
C MET A 142 -6.90 -10.49 3.79
N GLN A 143 -6.98 -11.48 4.66
CA GLN A 143 -5.84 -11.93 5.47
C GLN A 143 -4.72 -12.53 4.59
N SER A 144 -5.06 -13.31 3.57
CA SER A 144 -4.08 -13.87 2.62
C SER A 144 -3.32 -12.75 1.90
N LEU A 145 -4.05 -11.79 1.31
CA LEU A 145 -3.45 -10.65 0.62
C LEU A 145 -2.54 -9.82 1.53
N PHE A 146 -2.96 -9.61 2.78
CA PHE A 146 -2.14 -8.93 3.77
C PHE A 146 -0.84 -9.68 4.06
N ASN A 147 -0.92 -10.98 4.30
CA ASN A 147 0.25 -11.83 4.57
C ASN A 147 1.21 -11.87 3.38
N GLU A 148 0.69 -12.03 2.17
CA GLU A 148 1.47 -12.04 0.93
C GLU A 148 2.16 -10.69 0.70
N LYS A 149 1.47 -9.57 0.95
CA LYS A 149 2.07 -8.23 0.87
C LYS A 149 3.21 -8.07 1.87
N ALA A 150 3.02 -8.51 3.11
CA ALA A 150 4.05 -8.46 4.14
C ALA A 150 5.27 -9.32 3.76
N MET A 151 5.04 -10.50 3.19
CA MET A 151 6.11 -11.36 2.67
C MET A 151 6.91 -10.66 1.57
N LEU A 152 6.23 -10.11 0.56
CA LEU A 152 6.87 -9.39 -0.54
C LEU A 152 7.65 -8.16 -0.04
N SER A 153 7.08 -7.43 0.92
CA SER A 153 7.74 -6.27 1.53
C SER A 153 9.02 -6.66 2.27
N ASN A 154 9.04 -7.81 2.94
CA ASN A 154 10.25 -8.30 3.62
C ASN A 154 11.31 -8.73 2.59
N THR A 155 10.89 -9.35 1.48
CA THR A 155 11.83 -9.77 0.43
C THR A 155 12.46 -8.61 -0.34
N LEU A 156 11.86 -7.41 -0.34
CA LEU A 156 12.40 -6.26 -1.08
C LEU A 156 13.84 -5.90 -0.68
N ALA A 157 14.20 -6.08 0.59
CA ALA A 157 15.54 -5.77 1.09
C ALA A 157 16.61 -6.76 0.60
N ASP A 158 16.21 -8.00 0.27
CA ASP A 158 17.11 -9.09 -0.10
C ASP A 158 17.29 -9.23 -1.62
N LEU A 159 16.51 -8.50 -2.42
CA LEU A 159 16.59 -8.55 -3.88
C LEU A 159 17.82 -7.82 -4.41
N ALA A 160 18.61 -8.50 -5.24
CA ALA A 160 19.87 -7.98 -5.75
C ALA A 160 19.68 -6.95 -6.87
N THR A 161 18.70 -7.17 -7.77
CA THR A 161 18.54 -6.36 -8.97
C THR A 161 17.42 -5.33 -8.86
N ASP A 162 17.58 -4.19 -9.53
CA ASP A 162 16.54 -3.14 -9.59
C ASP A 162 15.27 -3.60 -10.30
N GLU A 163 15.40 -4.46 -11.31
CA GLU A 163 14.27 -5.00 -12.07
C GLU A 163 13.38 -5.89 -11.20
N GLU A 164 13.97 -6.79 -10.40
CA GLU A 164 13.22 -7.63 -9.45
C GLU A 164 12.56 -6.79 -8.35
N ARG A 165 13.24 -5.73 -7.88
CA ARG A 165 12.66 -4.77 -6.93
C ARG A 165 11.45 -4.08 -7.54
N ALA A 166 11.54 -3.58 -8.77
CA ALA A 166 10.44 -2.91 -9.46
C ALA A 166 9.22 -3.84 -9.67
N GLN A 167 9.45 -5.08 -10.08
CA GLN A 167 8.39 -6.09 -10.23
C GLN A 167 7.73 -6.43 -8.89
N THR A 168 8.52 -6.55 -7.82
CA THR A 168 8.02 -6.82 -6.47
C THR A 168 7.20 -5.66 -5.92
N VAL A 169 7.64 -4.41 -6.13
CA VAL A 169 6.87 -3.20 -5.78
C VAL A 169 5.53 -3.18 -6.53
N LYS A 170 5.51 -3.52 -7.82
CA LYS A 170 4.27 -3.62 -8.59
C LYS A 170 3.33 -4.68 -7.99
N ALA A 171 3.84 -5.87 -7.67
CA ALA A 171 3.04 -6.93 -7.06
C ALA A 171 2.47 -6.53 -5.68
N ILE A 172 3.21 -5.74 -4.88
CA ILE A 172 2.72 -5.16 -3.62
C ILE A 172 1.57 -4.20 -3.88
N ALA A 173 1.68 -3.33 -4.89
CA ALA A 173 0.63 -2.39 -5.26
C ALA A 173 -0.64 -3.11 -5.72
N ASP A 174 -0.51 -4.09 -6.61
CA ASP A 174 -1.64 -4.89 -7.13
C ASP A 174 -2.38 -5.61 -5.98
N LYS A 175 -1.64 -6.21 -5.02
CA LYS A 175 -2.24 -6.86 -3.84
C LYS A 175 -2.92 -5.87 -2.90
N GLN A 176 -2.35 -4.67 -2.74
CA GLN A 176 -2.97 -3.61 -1.92
C GLN A 176 -4.27 -3.12 -2.56
N GLU A 177 -4.31 -3.00 -3.88
CA GLU A 177 -5.53 -2.64 -4.61
C GLU A 177 -6.62 -3.69 -4.41
N HIS A 178 -6.30 -4.98 -4.57
CA HIS A 178 -7.25 -6.07 -4.32
C HIS A 178 -7.75 -6.09 -2.87
N TYR A 179 -6.87 -5.84 -1.90
CA TYR A 179 -7.25 -5.74 -0.49
C TYR A 179 -8.25 -4.60 -0.27
N ASN A 180 -7.99 -3.43 -0.85
CA ASN A 180 -8.87 -2.26 -0.73
C ASN A 180 -10.25 -2.53 -1.35
N GLN A 181 -10.30 -3.21 -2.49
CA GLN A 181 -11.56 -3.61 -3.12
C GLN A 181 -12.38 -4.55 -2.22
N LEU A 182 -11.74 -5.56 -1.62
CA LEU A 182 -12.41 -6.45 -0.67
C LEU A 182 -12.86 -5.71 0.60
N ALA A 183 -12.07 -4.76 1.08
CA ALA A 183 -12.44 -3.93 2.24
C ALA A 183 -13.69 -3.08 1.93
N GLN A 184 -13.76 -2.48 0.75
CA GLN A 184 -14.95 -1.73 0.30
C GLN A 184 -16.17 -2.64 0.16
N ALA A 185 -16.02 -3.82 -0.45
CA ALA A 185 -17.11 -4.80 -0.57
C ALA A 185 -17.61 -5.28 0.80
N LYS A 186 -16.69 -5.51 1.75
CA LYS A 186 -17.00 -5.87 3.13
C LYS A 186 -17.77 -4.75 3.84
N GLN A 187 -17.31 -3.50 3.71
CA GLN A 187 -17.99 -2.35 4.29
C GLN A 187 -19.42 -2.22 3.72
N TYR A 188 -19.57 -2.33 2.40
CA TYR A 188 -20.89 -2.30 1.76
C TYR A 188 -21.81 -3.41 2.27
N PHE A 189 -21.29 -4.64 2.45
CA PHE A 189 -22.05 -5.73 3.04
C PHE A 189 -22.49 -5.42 4.48
N GLN A 190 -21.64 -4.80 5.28
CA GLN A 190 -21.98 -4.40 6.65
C GLN A 190 -23.07 -3.32 6.70
N GLU A 191 -23.07 -2.39 5.74
CA GLU A 191 -24.03 -1.29 5.66
C GLU A 191 -25.38 -1.72 5.05
N HIS A 192 -25.36 -2.58 4.03
CA HIS A 192 -26.54 -2.94 3.24
C HIS A 192 -27.04 -4.37 3.44
N GLY A 193 -26.33 -5.21 4.20
CA GLY A 193 -26.67 -6.61 4.45
C GLY A 193 -26.55 -7.52 3.22
N LYS A 194 -26.02 -7.00 2.11
CA LYS A 194 -25.76 -7.72 0.85
C LYS A 194 -24.47 -7.21 0.25
N PHE A 195 -23.73 -8.07 -0.44
CA PHE A 195 -22.57 -7.61 -1.22
C PHE A 195 -23.04 -6.68 -2.33
N PRO A 196 -22.18 -5.76 -2.82
CA PRO A 196 -22.50 -4.95 -3.97
C PRO A 196 -22.97 -5.89 -5.08
N GLU A 197 -24.25 -5.81 -5.40
CA GLU A 197 -24.81 -6.56 -6.50
C GLU A 197 -24.12 -5.98 -7.71
N ALA A 198 -23.23 -6.78 -8.32
CA ALA A 198 -22.56 -6.37 -9.54
C ALA A 198 -23.70 -5.97 -10.48
N GLU A 199 -23.86 -4.66 -10.75
CA GLU A 199 -24.85 -4.22 -11.71
C GLU A 199 -24.66 -5.11 -12.94
N PRO A 200 -25.75 -5.62 -13.55
CA PRO A 200 -25.62 -6.30 -14.83
C PRO A 200 -24.86 -5.33 -15.70
N VAL A 201 -23.59 -5.64 -15.93
CA VAL A 201 -22.71 -4.85 -16.77
C VAL A 201 -23.57 -4.60 -18.01
N PRO A 202 -23.91 -3.34 -18.37
CA PRO A 202 -24.41 -3.11 -19.71
C PRO A 202 -23.32 -3.73 -20.55
N ASN A 203 -23.66 -4.86 -21.16
CA ASN A 203 -22.75 -5.86 -21.66
C ASN A 203 -21.50 -5.13 -22.11
N ALA A 204 -20.38 -5.29 -21.41
CA ALA A 204 -19.11 -4.94 -22.01
C ALA A 204 -18.88 -5.98 -23.12
N GLU A 205 -19.74 -5.96 -24.15
CA GLU A 205 -19.26 -5.74 -25.48
C GLU A 205 -18.03 -4.85 -25.32
N ASN A 206 -16.86 -5.46 -25.33
CA ASN A 206 -16.07 -5.60 -26.55
C ASN A 206 -16.55 -4.80 -27.79
N THR A 207 -17.17 -3.64 -27.60
CA THR A 207 -17.25 -2.56 -28.55
C THR A 207 -16.16 -1.59 -28.13
N GLU A 208 -14.90 -1.99 -28.33
CA GLU A 208 -14.06 -1.05 -29.06
C GLU A 208 -14.89 -0.76 -30.31
N ASP A 209 -15.62 0.37 -30.30
CA ASP A 209 -16.56 0.75 -31.36
C ASP A 209 -15.85 0.46 -32.68
N LYS A 210 -16.46 -0.34 -33.55
CA LYS A 210 -15.85 -0.74 -34.83
C LYS A 210 -15.30 0.49 -35.56
N ALA A 211 -15.92 1.67 -35.39
CA ALA A 211 -15.39 2.95 -35.84
C ALA A 211 -14.02 3.28 -35.21
N THR A 212 -13.88 3.23 -33.88
CA THR A 212 -12.60 3.43 -33.18
C THR A 212 -11.53 2.42 -33.59
N LEU A 213 -11.87 1.14 -33.75
CA LEU A 213 -10.93 0.13 -34.26
C LEU A 213 -10.47 0.44 -35.69
N ILE A 214 -11.38 0.90 -36.55
CA ILE A 214 -11.06 1.33 -37.91
C ILE A 214 -10.14 2.57 -37.90
N GLU A 215 -10.36 3.52 -37.00
CA GLU A 215 -9.50 4.69 -36.83
C GLU A 215 -8.09 4.31 -36.38
N VAL A 216 -7.98 3.44 -35.37
CA VAL A 216 -6.69 2.91 -34.88
C VAL A 216 -5.97 2.15 -35.99
N ARG A 217 -6.67 1.29 -36.75
CA ARG A 217 -6.13 0.59 -37.92
C ARG A 217 -5.59 1.57 -38.96
N ASN A 218 -6.33 2.62 -39.30
CA ASN A 218 -5.91 3.59 -40.30
C ASN A 218 -4.67 4.38 -39.84
N ARG A 219 -4.61 4.75 -38.56
CA ARG A 219 -3.43 5.39 -37.95
C ARG A 219 -2.21 4.47 -37.97
N LEU A 220 -2.38 3.20 -37.63
CA LEU A 220 -1.30 2.19 -37.67
C LEU A 220 -0.82 1.94 -39.10
N ARG A 221 -1.71 1.80 -40.09
CA ARG A 221 -1.34 1.70 -41.52
C ARG A 221 -0.51 2.89 -41.99
N SER A 222 -0.91 4.11 -41.61
CA SER A 222 -0.13 5.32 -41.92
C SER A 222 1.26 5.27 -41.26
N SER A 223 1.34 4.79 -40.02
CA SER A 223 2.59 4.68 -39.27
C SER A 223 3.52 3.61 -39.84
N VAL A 224 2.98 2.46 -40.23
CA VAL A 224 3.71 1.39 -40.96
C VAL A 224 4.22 1.92 -42.30
N SER A 225 3.40 2.64 -43.07
CA SER A 225 3.84 3.22 -44.35
C SER A 225 4.98 4.24 -44.17
N LYS A 226 4.88 5.11 -43.15
CA LYS A 226 5.97 6.05 -42.81
C LYS A 226 7.23 5.33 -42.35
N ALA A 227 7.10 4.27 -41.54
CA ALA A 227 8.22 3.46 -41.08
C ALA A 227 8.90 2.71 -42.24
N LYS A 228 8.13 2.12 -43.17
CA LYS A 228 8.66 1.49 -44.39
C LYS A 228 9.42 2.48 -45.25
N LYS A 229 8.86 3.66 -45.52
CA LYS A 229 9.55 4.72 -46.27
C LYS A 229 10.83 5.21 -45.57
N ALA A 230 10.81 5.30 -44.24
CA ALA A 230 11.99 5.69 -43.45
C ALA A 230 13.08 4.59 -43.43
N LEU A 231 12.70 3.33 -43.62
CA LEU A 231 13.58 2.18 -43.73
C LEU A 231 14.11 2.02 -45.17
N GLU A 232 13.32 2.29 -46.21
CA GLU A 232 13.79 2.37 -47.60
C GLU A 232 14.91 3.40 -47.77
N ALA A 233 14.85 4.52 -47.02
CA ALA A 233 15.90 5.52 -46.99
C ALA A 233 17.17 5.07 -46.24
N LYS A 234 17.08 4.09 -45.33
CA LYS A 234 18.18 3.55 -44.52
C LYS A 234 17.91 2.06 -44.19
N PRO A 235 18.20 1.13 -45.12
CA PRO A 235 17.77 -0.26 -44.99
C PRO A 235 18.42 -1.02 -43.83
N ASP A 236 19.62 -0.62 -43.41
CA ASP A 236 20.41 -1.31 -42.37
C ASP A 236 20.17 -0.76 -40.95
N ASP A 237 19.20 0.13 -40.76
CA ASP A 237 18.91 0.72 -39.46
C ASP A 237 18.06 -0.22 -38.60
N VAL A 238 18.74 -1.01 -37.76
CA VAL A 238 18.15 -2.02 -36.85
C VAL A 238 17.01 -1.43 -36.00
N THR A 239 17.16 -0.19 -35.52
CA THR A 239 16.13 0.45 -34.69
C THR A 239 14.85 0.73 -35.46
N LYS A 240 14.95 1.01 -36.76
CA LYS A 240 13.79 1.20 -37.63
C LYS A 240 13.16 -0.12 -38.05
N GLN A 241 13.95 -1.17 -38.20
CA GLN A 241 13.45 -2.53 -38.45
C GLN A 241 12.62 -3.04 -37.26
N GLU A 242 13.13 -2.88 -36.03
CA GLU A 242 12.40 -3.24 -34.80
C GLU A 242 11.10 -2.43 -34.65
N LYS A 243 11.17 -1.12 -34.91
CA LYS A 243 9.98 -0.26 -34.89
C LYS A 243 8.94 -0.66 -35.93
N LEU A 244 9.37 -1.07 -37.12
CA LEU A 244 8.49 -1.57 -38.16
C LEU A 244 7.82 -2.88 -37.73
N ALA A 245 8.60 -3.84 -37.23
CA ALA A 245 8.10 -5.13 -36.75
C ALA A 245 7.05 -4.96 -35.65
N LYS A 246 7.29 -4.06 -34.69
CA LYS A 246 6.32 -3.75 -33.61
C LYS A 246 5.01 -3.17 -34.17
N LEU A 247 5.10 -2.21 -35.09
CA LEU A 247 3.91 -1.60 -35.71
C LEU A 247 3.12 -2.61 -36.56
N GLU A 248 3.79 -3.57 -37.21
CA GLU A 248 3.13 -4.64 -37.96
C GLU A 248 2.41 -5.65 -37.04
N ILE A 249 2.99 -5.99 -35.89
CA ILE A 249 2.34 -6.82 -34.87
C ILE A 249 1.08 -6.13 -34.33
N GLU A 250 1.19 -4.84 -33.96
CA GLU A 250 0.06 -4.05 -33.47
C GLU A 250 -1.05 -3.92 -34.52
N LEU A 251 -0.70 -3.71 -35.79
CA LEU A 251 -1.67 -3.65 -36.89
C LEU A 251 -2.40 -4.99 -37.06
N ASN A 252 -1.68 -6.11 -37.04
CA ASN A 252 -2.28 -7.44 -37.17
C ASN A 252 -3.21 -7.76 -36.00
N ALA A 253 -2.85 -7.37 -34.78
CA ALA A 253 -3.70 -7.55 -33.61
C ALA A 253 -5.02 -6.75 -33.75
N VAL A 254 -4.95 -5.50 -34.20
CA VAL A 254 -6.14 -4.67 -34.43
C VAL A 254 -7.00 -5.21 -35.59
N GLU A 255 -6.39 -5.70 -36.67
CA GLU A 255 -7.14 -6.32 -37.76
C GLU A 255 -7.82 -7.64 -37.34
N ALA A 256 -7.21 -8.42 -36.44
CA ALA A 256 -7.84 -9.60 -35.86
C ALA A 256 -9.03 -9.22 -34.97
N LYS A 257 -8.91 -8.18 -34.14
CA LYS A 257 -10.02 -7.65 -33.35
C LYS A 257 -11.19 -7.17 -34.22
N ILE A 258 -10.93 -6.45 -35.32
CA ILE A 258 -11.97 -6.00 -36.26
C ILE A 258 -12.72 -7.19 -36.88
N LYS A 259 -12.03 -8.30 -37.16
CA LYS A 259 -12.65 -9.53 -37.70
C LYS A 259 -13.51 -10.27 -36.68
N LEU A 260 -13.23 -10.12 -35.39
CA LEU A 260 -14.02 -10.73 -34.31
C LEU A 260 -15.28 -9.91 -33.97
N VAL A 261 -15.27 -8.61 -34.29
CA VAL A 261 -16.39 -7.66 -34.06
C VAL A 261 -17.34 -7.57 -35.26
N GLY A 262 -17.04 -8.25 -36.38
CA GLY A 262 -17.85 -8.25 -37.61
C GLY A 262 -18.50 -9.58 -37.88
#